data_AF-A0A6P0STS1-F1
#
_entry.id   AF-A0A6P0STS1-F1
#
_cell.length_a   1.000
_cell.length_b   1.000
_cell.length_c   1.000
_cell.angle_alpha   90.00
_cell.angle_beta   90.00
_cell.angle_gamma   90.00
#
_symmetry.space_group_name_H-M   'P 1'
#
loop_
_entity.id
_entity.type
_entity.pdbx_description
1 polymer ?
#
loop_
_entity_poly.entity_id
_entity_poly.type
_entity_poly.pdbx_seq_one_letter_code
_entity_poly.pdbx_strand_id
1 'polypeptide(L)'
;MGYIKIDNFVILSFNVSSLRWIKSHYPEVKTGLLLSQNNNNFLIILLRVFGILVFQKLIRLTPDILALQWETLKFGLLKIAAKQGKPVFVWTVNDQKTIGELLNDNRVHGIITDKPDLARKLLTNLECTLRH
;
A
#
# COMPACT_ATOMS: atom_id res chain seq x y z
N MET A 1 -24.48 4.49 -20.01
CA MET A 1 -23.17 4.45 -19.33
C MET A 1 -23.41 4.56 -17.84
N GLY A 2 -23.05 3.53 -17.07
CA GLY A 2 -23.21 3.56 -15.61
C GLY A 2 -22.03 4.28 -14.97
N TYR A 3 -22.30 5.11 -13.96
CA TYR A 3 -21.25 5.71 -13.13
C TYR A 3 -20.61 4.65 -12.23
N ILE A 4 -19.35 4.88 -11.86
CA ILE A 4 -18.60 4.04 -10.93
C ILE A 4 -19.23 4.14 -9.54
N LYS A 5 -19.52 3.01 -8.90
CA LYS A 5 -20.02 2.96 -7.52
C LYS A 5 -18.89 3.23 -6.52
N ILE A 6 -19.25 3.68 -5.32
CA ILE A 6 -18.30 4.04 -4.27
C ILE A 6 -17.34 2.91 -3.89
N ASP A 7 -17.83 1.67 -3.92
CA ASP A 7 -17.05 0.48 -3.55
C ASP A 7 -16.09 0.01 -4.66
N ASN A 8 -16.18 0.60 -5.86
CA ASN A 8 -15.38 0.18 -7.01
C ASN A 8 -14.06 0.93 -7.12
N PHE A 9 -13.76 1.88 -6.23
CA PHE A 9 -12.52 2.64 -6.27
C PHE A 9 -11.96 2.93 -4.88
N VAL A 10 -10.69 3.33 -4.86
CA VAL A 10 -10.00 3.86 -3.69
C VAL A 10 -9.26 5.13 -4.08
N ILE A 11 -9.12 6.08 -3.15
CA ILE A 11 -8.36 7.31 -3.38
C ILE A 11 -7.03 7.24 -2.63
N LEU A 12 -5.92 7.34 -3.36
CA LEU A 12 -4.58 7.37 -2.80
C LEU A 12 -4.00 8.78 -2.87
N SER A 13 -3.31 9.25 -1.82
CA SER A 13 -2.64 10.55 -1.82
C SER A 13 -1.42 10.58 -0.89
N PHE A 14 -0.43 11.41 -1.22
CA PHE A 14 0.66 11.75 -0.29
C PHE A 14 0.21 12.75 0.78
N ASN A 15 -0.87 13.48 0.53
CA ASN A 15 -1.32 14.57 1.39
C ASN A 15 -2.34 14.06 2.42
N VAL A 16 -1.89 13.92 3.68
CA VAL A 16 -2.72 13.48 4.81
C VAL A 16 -3.91 14.42 5.06
N SER A 17 -3.77 15.72 4.79
CA SER A 17 -4.86 16.68 4.95
C SER A 17 -5.96 16.47 3.91
N SER A 18 -5.61 16.16 2.66
CA SER A 18 -6.59 15.78 1.64
C SER A 18 -7.34 14.51 2.02
N LEU A 19 -6.64 13.48 2.52
CA LEU A 19 -7.27 12.24 2.97
C LEU A 19 -8.23 12.46 4.15
N ARG A 20 -7.84 13.31 5.11
CA ARG A 20 -8.69 13.69 6.24
C ARG A 20 -9.93 14.46 5.78
N TRP A 21 -9.76 15.39 4.84
CA TRP A 21 -10.88 16.15 4.29
C TRP A 21 -11.87 15.21 3.58
N ILE A 22 -11.38 14.28 2.75
CA ILE A 22 -12.22 13.28 2.08
C ILE A 22 -12.97 12.45 3.12
N LYS A 23 -12.29 11.90 4.12
CA LYS A 23 -12.94 11.08 5.16
C LYS A 23 -13.94 11.85 6.02
N SER A 24 -13.79 13.16 6.16
CA SER A 24 -14.75 14.01 6.89
C SER A 24 -16.05 14.26 6.11
N HIS A 25 -16.01 14.24 4.78
CA HIS A 25 -17.16 14.55 3.92
C HIS A 25 -17.76 13.30 3.25
N TYR A 26 -16.94 12.28 3.04
CA TYR A 26 -17.26 11.02 2.34
C TYR A 26 -16.63 9.84 3.11
N PRO A 27 -17.09 9.53 4.33
CA PRO A 27 -16.49 8.52 5.20
C PRO A 27 -16.47 7.11 4.57
N GLU A 28 -17.43 6.80 3.70
CA GLU A 28 -17.54 5.56 2.95
C GLU A 28 -16.43 5.35 1.90
N VAL A 29 -15.82 6.44 1.39
CA VAL A 29 -14.75 6.35 0.39
C VAL A 29 -13.52 5.72 1.04
N LYS A 30 -13.05 4.59 0.51
CA LYS A 30 -11.78 4.01 0.94
C LYS A 30 -10.62 4.89 0.51
N THR A 31 -9.73 5.21 1.45
CA THR A 31 -8.56 6.03 1.19
C THR A 31 -7.26 5.28 1.49
N GLY A 32 -6.15 5.76 0.91
CA GLY A 32 -4.81 5.23 1.19
C GLY A 32 -3.73 6.30 1.19
N LEU A 33 -2.71 6.12 2.04
CA LEU A 33 -1.60 7.06 2.17
C LEU A 33 -0.46 6.53 1.31
N LEU A 34 -0.05 7.34 0.34
CA LEU A 34 1.16 7.11 -0.43
C LEU A 34 2.36 7.45 0.45
N LEU A 35 3.24 6.47 0.65
CA LEU A 35 4.52 6.60 1.35
C LEU A 35 5.65 6.43 0.34
N SER A 36 6.54 7.41 0.28
CA SER A 36 7.69 7.44 -0.62
C SER A 36 8.93 7.84 0.16
N GLN A 37 10.08 7.32 -0.26
CA GLN A 37 11.35 7.71 0.34
C GLN A 37 11.57 9.21 0.23
N ASN A 38 11.22 9.84 -0.90
CA ASN A 38 11.52 11.25 -1.14
C ASN A 38 10.45 12.19 -0.54
N ASN A 39 9.16 11.87 -0.71
CA ASN A 39 8.07 12.75 -0.27
C ASN A 39 7.74 12.62 1.23
N ASN A 40 8.02 11.48 1.85
CA ASN A 40 7.61 11.19 3.22
C ASN A 40 8.81 10.94 4.15
N ASN A 41 9.92 11.63 3.88
CA ASN A 41 11.10 11.61 4.74
C ASN A 41 10.73 11.84 6.20
N PHE A 42 9.80 12.75 6.51
CA PHE A 42 9.36 12.99 7.88
C PHE A 42 8.79 11.73 8.56
N LEU A 43 7.97 10.93 7.88
CA LEU A 43 7.36 9.73 8.46
C LEU A 43 8.38 8.62 8.69
N ILE A 44 9.35 8.48 7.78
CA ILE A 44 10.46 7.54 7.93
C ILE A 44 11.39 7.98 9.07
N ILE A 45 11.68 9.29 9.17
CA ILE A 45 12.43 9.87 10.28
C ILE A 45 11.68 9.67 11.58
N LEU A 46 10.36 9.91 11.61
CA LEU A 46 9.52 9.72 12.78
C LEU A 46 9.59 8.28 13.29
N LEU A 47 9.49 7.30 12.38
CA LEU A 47 9.66 5.88 12.70
C LEU A 47 11.04 5.60 13.31
N ARG A 48 12.11 6.22 12.80
CA ARG A 48 13.49 6.01 13.29
C ARG A 48 13.76 6.69 14.62
N VAL A 49 13.19 7.87 14.85
CA VAL A 49 13.47 8.72 16.03
C VAL A 49 12.54 8.38 17.19
N PHE A 50 11.24 8.25 16.92
CA PHE A 50 10.21 8.03 17.95
C PHE A 50 9.80 6.56 18.07
N GLY A 51 10.33 5.71 17.20
CA GLY A 51 10.14 4.27 17.24
C GLY A 51 8.80 3.79 16.68
N ILE A 52 8.68 2.46 16.67
CA ILE A 52 7.60 1.74 15.99
C ILE A 52 6.22 2.01 16.59
N LEU A 53 6.13 2.26 17.90
CA LEU A 53 4.86 2.46 18.62
C LEU A 53 4.15 3.75 18.21
N VAL A 54 4.89 4.86 18.11
CA VAL A 54 4.34 6.15 17.70
C VAL A 54 3.88 6.09 16.25
N PHE A 55 4.70 5.50 15.38
CA PHE A 55 4.36 5.30 13.99
C PHE A 55 3.14 4.39 13.82
N GLN A 56 3.02 3.34 14.64
CA GLN A 56 1.84 2.49 14.66
C GLN A 56 0.57 3.27 15.03
N LYS A 57 0.62 4.11 16.07
CA LYS A 57 -0.52 4.94 16.47
C LYS A 57 -0.94 5.89 15.35
N LEU A 58 0.02 6.47 14.63
CA LEU A 58 -0.26 7.36 13.52
C LEU A 58 -0.92 6.65 12.35
N ILE A 59 -0.38 5.51 11.91
CA ILE A 59 -0.98 4.74 10.82
C ILE A 59 -2.40 4.29 11.17
N ARG A 60 -2.63 3.86 12.42
CA ARG A 60 -3.96 3.42 12.88
C ARG A 60 -5.02 4.51 12.67
N LEU A 61 -4.67 5.77 12.90
CA LEU A 61 -5.58 6.92 12.83
C LEU A 61 -5.70 7.58 11.44
N THR A 62 -4.97 7.07 10.46
CA THR A 62 -4.90 7.66 9.12
C THR A 62 -5.70 6.78 8.13
N PRO A 63 -5.28 6.38 6.93
CA PRO A 63 -6.20 5.81 5.95
C PRO A 63 -6.39 4.29 6.04
N ASP A 64 -7.37 3.79 5.28
CA ASP A 64 -7.72 2.38 5.21
C ASP A 64 -6.58 1.53 4.62
N ILE A 65 -5.82 2.08 3.66
CA ILE A 65 -4.76 1.39 2.90
C ILE A 65 -3.42 2.09 3.10
N LEU A 66 -2.33 1.31 3.20
CA LEU A 66 -0.97 1.83 3.07
C LEU A 66 -0.42 1.55 1.68
N ALA A 67 -0.14 2.60 0.91
CA ALA A 67 0.45 2.47 -0.41
C ALA A 67 1.95 2.82 -0.31
N LEU A 68 2.81 1.81 -0.30
CA LEU A 68 4.24 1.93 -0.04
C LEU A 68 5.06 1.95 -1.33
N GLN A 69 5.99 2.90 -1.44
CA GLN A 69 6.98 2.85 -2.49
C GLN A 69 7.94 1.67 -2.23
N TRP A 70 8.32 0.89 -3.23
CA TRP A 70 9.07 -0.35 -3.04
C TRP A 70 10.41 -0.16 -2.30
N GLU A 71 11.08 0.97 -2.49
CA GLU A 71 12.33 1.34 -1.79
C GLU A 71 12.13 1.54 -0.28
N THR A 72 10.89 1.77 0.17
CA THR A 72 10.55 1.95 1.59
C THR A 72 10.30 0.64 2.32
N LEU A 73 10.18 -0.48 1.61
CA LEU A 73 9.91 -1.79 2.23
C LEU A 73 11.03 -2.23 3.17
N LYS A 74 12.28 -1.80 2.91
CA LYS A 74 13.46 -2.04 3.76
C LYS A 74 13.31 -1.51 5.20
N PHE A 75 12.37 -0.60 5.45
CA PHE A 75 12.12 -0.05 6.79
C PHE A 75 11.14 -0.91 7.63
N GLY A 76 10.77 -2.10 7.16
CA GLY A 76 9.89 -3.02 7.91
C GLY A 76 8.41 -2.60 7.92
N LEU A 77 8.02 -1.68 7.02
CA LEU A 77 6.66 -1.13 6.93
C LEU A 77 5.60 -2.20 6.66
N LEU A 78 5.94 -3.26 5.91
CA LEU A 78 5.02 -4.40 5.69
C LEU A 78 4.63 -5.10 6.98
N LYS A 79 5.61 -5.33 7.88
CA LYS A 79 5.35 -5.96 9.19
C LYS A 79 4.47 -5.07 10.06
N ILE A 80 4.68 -3.76 9.99
CA ILE A 80 3.89 -2.77 10.73
C ILE A 80 2.44 -2.76 10.23
N ALA A 81 2.24 -2.70 8.91
CA ALA A 81 0.91 -2.71 8.31
C ALA A 81 0.16 -4.01 8.60
N ALA A 82 0.81 -5.16 8.47
CA ALA A 82 0.23 -6.48 8.76
C ALA A 82 -0.22 -6.59 10.22
N LYS A 83 0.59 -6.12 11.18
CA LYS A 83 0.20 -6.08 12.61
C LYS A 83 -1.03 -5.22 12.90
N GLN A 84 -1.37 -4.32 11.99
CA GLN A 84 -2.56 -3.45 12.10
C GLN A 84 -3.73 -3.92 11.25
N GLY A 85 -3.60 -5.04 10.53
CA GLY A 85 -4.62 -5.52 9.61
C GLY A 85 -4.88 -4.56 8.46
N LYS A 86 -3.91 -3.71 8.09
CA LYS A 86 -4.07 -2.75 6.98
C LYS A 86 -3.64 -3.38 5.66
N PRO A 87 -4.51 -3.36 4.63
CA PRO A 87 -4.10 -3.72 3.28
C PRO A 87 -2.93 -2.86 2.81
N VAL A 88 -1.99 -3.50 2.13
CA VAL A 88 -0.82 -2.82 1.57
C VAL A 88 -0.82 -2.91 0.06
N PHE A 89 -0.69 -1.75 -0.59
CA PHE A 89 -0.33 -1.67 -2.00
C PHE A 89 1.13 -1.27 -2.13
N VAL A 90 1.87 -1.87 -3.06
CA VAL A 90 3.26 -1.50 -3.34
C VAL A 90 3.36 -0.85 -4.72
N TRP A 91 4.07 0.27 -4.81
CA TRP A 91 4.19 1.07 -6.03
C TRP A 91 5.61 1.65 -6.21
N THR A 92 6.01 2.16 -7.37
CA THR A 92 5.75 1.51 -8.66
C THR A 92 6.80 0.41 -8.82
N VAL A 93 6.36 -0.84 -9.02
CA VAL A 93 7.28 -1.99 -9.10
C VAL A 93 7.36 -2.47 -10.54
N ASN A 94 8.52 -2.37 -11.17
CA ASN A 94 8.69 -2.70 -12.60
C ASN A 94 9.67 -3.85 -12.87
N ASP A 95 10.38 -4.32 -11.86
CA ASP A 95 11.31 -5.45 -11.95
C ASP A 95 10.58 -6.79 -11.77
N GLN A 96 10.86 -7.76 -12.65
CA GLN A 96 10.16 -9.06 -12.67
C GLN A 96 10.38 -9.85 -11.38
N LYS A 97 11.62 -9.86 -10.86
CA LYS A 97 11.96 -10.59 -9.64
C LYS A 97 11.22 -9.97 -8.46
N THR A 98 11.26 -8.65 -8.33
CA THR A 98 10.57 -7.91 -7.26
C THR A 98 9.06 -8.11 -7.33
N ILE A 99 8.45 -8.09 -8.52
CA ILE A 99 7.01 -8.40 -8.67
C ILE A 99 6.73 -9.83 -8.17
N GLY A 100 7.52 -10.81 -8.58
CA GLY A 100 7.35 -12.21 -8.15
C GLY A 100 7.49 -12.39 -6.63
N GLU A 101 8.46 -11.71 -6.00
CA GLU A 101 8.63 -11.71 -4.54
C GLU A 101 7.42 -11.10 -3.83
N LEU A 102 6.91 -9.96 -4.32
CA LEU A 102 5.76 -9.29 -3.72
C LEU A 102 4.44 -10.04 -3.93
N LEU A 103 4.26 -10.72 -5.07
CA LEU A 103 3.08 -11.56 -5.31
C LEU A 103 3.01 -12.77 -4.36
N ASN A 104 4.17 -13.28 -3.91
CA ASN A 104 4.25 -14.37 -2.94
C ASN A 104 4.16 -13.90 -1.48
N ASP A 105 4.22 -12.59 -1.23
CA ASP A 105 4.16 -12.02 0.12
C ASP A 105 2.70 -11.78 0.52
N ASN A 106 2.18 -12.62 1.44
CA ASN A 106 0.80 -12.52 1.93
C ASN A 106 0.46 -11.21 2.66
N ARG A 107 1.44 -10.34 2.92
CA ARG A 107 1.23 -9.00 3.49
C ARG A 107 0.91 -7.96 2.41
N VAL A 108 1.18 -8.27 1.13
CA VAL A 108 0.95 -7.40 -0.02
C VAL A 108 -0.38 -7.76 -0.66
N HIS A 109 -1.25 -6.76 -0.81
CA HIS A 109 -2.62 -6.92 -1.30
C HIS A 109 -2.83 -6.31 -2.69
N GLY A 110 -1.82 -5.59 -3.21
CA GLY A 110 -1.86 -4.99 -4.53
C GLY A 110 -0.49 -4.50 -4.96
N ILE A 111 -0.23 -4.55 -6.27
CA ILE A 111 0.99 -4.03 -6.89
C ILE A 111 0.56 -3.03 -7.95
N ILE A 112 1.12 -1.82 -7.90
CA ILE A 112 1.00 -0.79 -8.92
C ILE A 112 2.28 -0.86 -9.77
N THR A 113 2.12 -1.09 -11.06
CA THR A 113 3.21 -1.39 -11.99
C THR A 113 2.90 -0.84 -13.38
N ASP A 114 3.94 -0.45 -14.10
CA ASP A 114 3.84 -0.10 -15.52
C ASP A 114 3.83 -1.36 -16.41
N LYS A 115 3.98 -2.56 -15.82
CA LYS A 115 3.98 -3.87 -16.50
C LYS A 115 2.86 -4.79 -15.99
N PRO A 116 1.57 -4.40 -16.11
CA PRO A 116 0.46 -5.17 -15.59
C PRO A 116 0.35 -6.58 -16.21
N ASP A 117 0.67 -6.73 -17.50
CA ASP A 117 0.65 -8.02 -18.19
C ASP A 117 1.66 -9.01 -17.62
N LEU A 118 2.88 -8.51 -17.30
CA LEU A 118 3.91 -9.30 -16.65
C LEU A 118 3.46 -9.75 -15.26
N ALA A 119 2.89 -8.85 -14.46
CA ALA A 119 2.38 -9.17 -13.13
C ALA A 119 1.26 -10.22 -13.18
N ARG A 120 0.34 -10.12 -14.17
CA ARG A 120 -0.72 -11.10 -14.37
C ARG A 120 -0.19 -12.48 -14.78
N LYS A 121 0.80 -12.52 -15.68
CA LYS A 121 1.45 -13.78 -16.08
C LYS A 121 2.11 -14.47 -14.88
N LEU A 122 2.85 -13.72 -14.06
CA LEU A 122 3.49 -14.26 -12.86
C LEU A 122 2.46 -14.77 -11.84
N LEU A 123 1.39 -14.02 -11.58
CA LEU A 123 0.33 -14.43 -10.66
C LEU A 123 -0.32 -15.76 -11.10
N THR A 124 -0.65 -15.88 -12.39
CA THR A 124 -1.25 -17.09 -12.95
C THR A 124 -0.33 -18.31 -12.76
N ASN A 125 0.97 -18.15 -12.98
CA ASN A 125 1.95 -19.22 -12.78
C ASN A 125 2.06 -19.67 -11.30
N LEU A 126 1.95 -18.72 -10.37
CA LEU A 126 1.97 -19.01 -8.94
C LEU A 126 0.72 -19.80 -8.51
N GLU A 127 -0.46 -19.38 -8.97
CA GLU A 127 -1.72 -20.08 -8.67
C GLU A 127 -1.75 -21.50 -9.22
N CYS A 128 -1.14 -21.77 -10.39
CA CYS A 128 -1.00 -23.12 -10.92
C CYS A 128 -0.08 -24.00 -10.07
N THR A 129 1.04 -23.43 -9.59
CA THR A 129 2.00 -24.17 -8.75
C THR A 129 1.40 -24.58 -7.40
N LEU A 130 0.52 -23.75 -6.83
CA LEU A 130 -0.12 -24.02 -5.53
C LEU A 130 -1.28 -25.04 -5.58
N ARG A 131 -1.70 -25.47 -6.78
CA ARG A 131 -2.79 -26.44 -6.98
C ARG A 131 -2.29 -27.88 -7.16
N HIS A 132 -0.99 -28.13 -7.00
CA HIS A 132 -0.35 -29.45 -7.06
C HIS A 132 0.39 -29.71 -5.74
#